data_AF-A0A914YBR6-F1
#
_entry.id   AF-A0A914YBR6-F1
#
_cell.length_a   1.000
_cell.length_b   1.000
_cell.length_c   1.000
_cell.angle_alpha   90.00
_cell.angle_beta   90.00
_cell.angle_gamma   90.00
#
_symmetry.space_group_name_H-M   'P 1'
#
loop_
_entity.id
_entity.type
_entity.pdbx_description
1 polymer ?
#
loop_
_entity_poly.entity_id
_entity_poly.type
_entity_poly.pdbx_seq_one_letter_code
_entity_poly.pdbx_strand_id
1 'polypeptide(L)'
;MSKTAEALSKSYEYKTTSAEDLVFDLFKAQGPKEEASIGKLLSVLRSFGLKEDDPRLKNTMDKIRDYDLMNEEDNDVRHYRLNRNQFKE
;
A
#
# COMPACT_ATOMS: atom_id res chain seq x y z
N MET A 1 11.84 -20.52 -32.44
CA MET A 1 12.40 -20.22 -31.10
C MET A 1 11.77 -21.20 -30.12
N SER A 2 12.53 -21.77 -29.20
CA SER A 2 12.01 -22.73 -28.22
C SER A 2 11.15 -22.02 -27.18
N LYS A 3 10.02 -22.61 -26.76
CA LYS A 3 9.18 -22.13 -25.64
C LYS A 3 10.01 -21.86 -24.37
N THR A 4 11.09 -22.62 -24.18
CA THR A 4 12.01 -22.45 -23.06
C THR A 4 12.80 -21.15 -23.15
N ALA A 5 13.18 -20.72 -24.35
CA ALA A 5 13.88 -19.46 -24.58
C ALA A 5 12.95 -18.23 -24.38
N GLU A 6 11.68 -18.33 -24.77
CA GLU A 6 10.67 -17.29 -24.51
C GLU A 6 10.31 -17.18 -23.02
N ALA A 7 10.30 -18.30 -22.29
CA ALA A 7 10.08 -18.30 -20.84
C ALA A 7 11.27 -17.69 -20.08
N LEU A 8 12.50 -17.97 -20.54
CA LEU A 8 13.73 -17.38 -19.98
C LEU A 8 13.82 -15.88 -20.26
N SER A 9 13.43 -15.40 -21.44
CA SER A 9 13.44 -13.96 -21.73
C SER A 9 12.46 -13.18 -20.85
N LYS A 10 11.30 -13.77 -20.52
CA LYS A 10 10.30 -13.17 -19.62
C LYS A 10 10.72 -13.14 -18.16
N SER A 11 11.62 -14.02 -17.72
CA SER A 11 12.06 -14.06 -16.32
C SER A 11 12.83 -12.81 -15.89
N TYR A 12 13.49 -12.14 -16.84
CA TYR A 12 14.16 -10.84 -16.64
C TYR A 12 13.21 -9.64 -16.80
N GLU A 13 11.98 -9.83 -17.29
CA GLU A 13 10.92 -8.83 -17.29
C GLU A 13 10.15 -8.82 -15.95
N TYR A 14 10.78 -9.23 -14.86
CA TYR A 14 10.34 -8.79 -13.54
C TYR A 14 10.49 -7.27 -13.54
N LYS A 15 9.40 -6.59 -13.88
CA LYS A 15 9.26 -5.14 -13.69
C LYS A 15 9.85 -4.81 -12.34
N THR A 16 10.65 -3.75 -12.29
CA THR A 16 11.19 -3.16 -11.07
C THR A 16 10.04 -2.64 -10.21
N THR A 17 9.25 -3.55 -9.65
CA THR A 17 8.14 -3.25 -8.76
C THR A 17 8.76 -2.80 -7.46
N SER A 18 8.48 -1.56 -7.05
CA SER A 18 9.05 -1.04 -5.81
C SER A 18 8.49 -1.79 -4.61
N ALA A 19 9.16 -1.74 -3.46
CA ALA A 19 8.65 -2.39 -2.26
C ALA A 19 7.26 -1.84 -1.88
N GLU A 20 7.06 -0.54 -2.08
CA GLU A 20 5.80 0.17 -1.86
C GLU A 20 4.70 -0.32 -2.80
N ASP A 21 5.02 -0.63 -4.07
CA ASP A 21 4.06 -1.25 -5.00
C ASP A 21 3.60 -2.63 -4.54
N LEU A 22 4.53 -3.44 -4.03
CA LEU A 22 4.19 -4.77 -3.50
C LEU A 22 3.31 -4.66 -2.26
N VAL A 23 3.63 -3.73 -1.35
CA VAL A 23 2.80 -3.47 -0.17
C VAL A 23 1.43 -2.95 -0.60
N PHE A 24 1.35 -2.05 -1.58
CA PHE A 24 0.07 -1.59 -2.14
C PHE A 24 -0.78 -2.76 -2.62
N ASP A 25 -0.19 -3.68 -3.41
CA ASP A 25 -0.92 -4.84 -3.96
C ASP A 25 -1.44 -5.77 -2.86
N LEU A 26 -0.72 -5.91 -1.73
CA LEU A 26 -1.16 -6.71 -0.57
C LEU A 26 -2.39 -6.11 0.13
N PHE A 27 -2.49 -4.78 0.16
CA PHE A 27 -3.57 -4.06 0.85
C PHE A 27 -4.64 -3.51 -0.09
N LYS A 28 -4.54 -3.80 -1.39
CA LYS A 28 -5.54 -3.41 -2.39
C LYS A 28 -6.93 -3.95 -2.01
N ALA A 29 -7.91 -3.06 -1.99
CA ALA A 29 -9.28 -3.40 -1.72
C ALA A 29 -9.88 -4.21 -2.89
N GLN A 30 -10.76 -5.16 -2.58
CA GLN A 30 -11.53 -5.85 -3.61
C GLN A 30 -12.57 -4.87 -4.16
N GLY A 31 -12.42 -4.48 -5.41
CA GLY A 31 -13.32 -3.55 -6.07
C GLY A 31 -12.80 -3.09 -7.43
N PRO A 32 -13.61 -2.31 -8.17
CA PRO A 32 -13.23 -1.79 -9.48
C PRO A 32 -12.20 -0.66 -9.42
N LYS A 33 -11.96 -0.06 -8.24
CA LYS A 33 -11.00 1.02 -8.03
C LYS A 33 -9.66 0.47 -7.53
N GLU A 34 -8.56 0.92 -8.12
CA GLU A 34 -7.19 0.62 -7.69
C GLU A 34 -6.84 1.45 -6.44
N GLU A 35 -7.32 1.01 -5.29
CA GLU A 35 -7.12 1.66 -3.99
C GLU A 35 -6.71 0.65 -2.92
N ALA A 36 -5.77 1.04 -2.06
CA ALA A 36 -5.32 0.23 -0.92
C ALA A 36 -5.93 0.73 0.38
N SER A 37 -6.32 -0.20 1.26
CA SER A 37 -6.91 0.10 2.56
C SER A 37 -5.83 0.32 3.63
N ILE A 38 -5.66 1.58 4.05
CA ILE A 38 -4.74 1.96 5.13
C ILE A 38 -5.22 1.42 6.47
N GLY A 39 -6.53 1.40 6.73
CA GLY A 39 -7.08 0.78 7.94
C GLY A 39 -6.68 -0.70 8.08
N LYS A 40 -6.67 -1.46 6.97
CA LYS A 40 -6.21 -2.85 6.95
C LYS A 40 -4.69 -2.94 7.17
N LEU A 41 -3.91 -2.06 6.54
CA LEU A 41 -2.46 -1.96 6.76
C LEU A 41 -2.14 -1.74 8.24
N LEU A 42 -2.74 -0.73 8.87
CA LEU A 42 -2.54 -0.41 10.29
C LEU A 42 -2.96 -1.57 11.20
N SER A 43 -4.08 -2.23 10.91
CA SER A 43 -4.52 -3.41 11.66
C SER A 43 -3.49 -4.55 11.61
N VAL A 44 -2.92 -4.80 10.43
CA VAL A 44 -1.88 -5.81 10.27
C VAL A 44 -0.60 -5.41 11.01
N LEU A 45 -0.14 -4.15 10.90
CA LEU A 45 1.02 -3.67 11.66
C LEU A 45 0.84 -3.86 13.18
N ARG A 46 -0.35 -3.54 13.70
CA ARG A 46 -0.69 -3.80 15.12
C ARG A 46 -0.66 -5.28 15.47
N SER A 47 -1.10 -6.18 14.59
CA SER A 47 -1.01 -7.63 14.82
C SER A 47 0.42 -8.16 14.88
N PHE A 48 1.38 -7.47 14.25
CA PHE A 48 2.81 -7.76 14.35
C PHE A 48 3.48 -7.07 15.56
N GLY A 49 2.71 -6.39 16.42
CA GLY A 49 3.23 -5.71 17.60
C GLY A 49 3.82 -4.33 17.34
N LEU A 50 3.68 -3.80 16.11
CA LEU A 50 4.08 -2.43 15.78
C LEU A 50 2.97 -1.47 16.21
N LYS A 51 3.33 -0.53 17.08
CA LYS A 51 2.39 0.46 17.61
C LYS A 51 2.44 1.75 16.81
N GLU A 52 1.38 2.54 16.91
CA GLU A 52 1.25 3.84 16.22
C GLU A 52 2.21 4.90 16.78
N ASP A 53 2.65 4.74 18.03
CA ASP A 53 3.67 5.57 18.68
C ASP A 53 5.11 5.07 18.44
N ASP A 54 5.31 4.04 17.61
CA ASP A 54 6.65 3.55 17.28
C ASP A 54 7.46 4.65 16.58
N PRO A 55 8.59 5.11 17.15
CA PRO A 55 9.38 6.20 16.57
C PRO A 55 9.87 5.94 15.14
N ARG A 56 10.03 4.66 14.76
CA ARG A 56 10.45 4.27 13.41
C ARG A 56 9.36 4.46 12.37
N LEU A 57 8.10 4.42 12.80
CA LEU A 57 6.93 4.63 11.95
C LEU A 57 6.43 6.07 11.99
N LYS A 58 7.04 6.95 12.79
CA LYS A 58 6.58 8.32 13.00
C LYS A 58 6.30 9.06 11.68
N ASN A 59 7.25 9.04 10.74
CA ASN A 59 7.08 9.70 9.44
C ASN A 59 5.86 9.17 8.66
N THR A 60 5.65 7.85 8.66
CA THR A 60 4.49 7.23 8.00
C THR A 60 3.19 7.61 8.71
N MET A 61 3.17 7.59 10.04
CA MET A 61 1.98 7.95 10.82
C MET A 61 1.64 9.43 10.70
N ASP A 62 2.64 10.31 10.62
CA ASP A 62 2.44 11.75 10.39
C ASP A 62 1.80 11.97 9.01
N LYS A 63 2.29 11.31 7.95
CA LYS A 63 1.66 11.38 6.60
C LYS A 63 0.22 10.87 6.58
N ILE A 64 -0.07 9.78 7.28
CA ILE A 64 -1.45 9.27 7.39
C ILE A 64 -2.36 10.32 8.04
N ARG A 65 -1.92 10.93 9.15
CA ARG A 65 -2.70 11.99 9.82
C ARG A 65 -2.88 13.22 8.93
N ASP A 66 -1.86 13.61 8.17
CA ASP A 66 -1.97 14.73 7.23
C ASP A 66 -3.01 14.44 6.15
N TYR A 67 -3.06 13.21 5.64
CA TYR A 67 -4.11 12.78 4.71
C TYR A 67 -5.50 12.79 5.35
N ASP A 68 -5.62 12.46 6.64
CA ASP A 68 -6.91 12.46 7.34
C ASP A 68 -7.46 13.87 7.51
N LEU A 69 -6.59 14.82 7.88
CA LEU A 69 -6.94 16.25 7.99
C LEU A 69 -7.33 16.85 6.63
N MET A 70 -6.74 16.37 5.55
CA MET A 70 -7.12 16.81 4.19
C MET A 70 -8.47 16.27 3.73
N ASN A 71 -8.96 15.18 4.32
CA ASN A 71 -10.20 14.48 3.94
C ASN A 71 -11.34 14.68 4.96
N GLU A 72 -11.31 15.78 5.74
CA GLU A 72 -12.22 16.12 6.85
C GLU A 72 -13.75 16.02 6.57
N GLU A 73 -14.17 15.90 5.30
CA GLU A 73 -15.59 15.77 4.94
C GLU A 73 -16.17 14.35 5.12
N ASP A 74 -15.34 13.31 5.25
CA ASP A 74 -15.81 11.91 5.24
C ASP A 74 -15.37 11.12 6.49
N ASN A 75 -16.16 11.22 7.56
CA ASN A 75 -15.93 10.55 8.86
C ASN A 75 -16.10 9.01 8.83
N ASP A 76 -16.22 8.37 7.66
CA ASP A 76 -16.26 6.91 7.59
C ASP A 76 -14.86 6.31 7.60
N VAL A 77 -14.59 5.44 8.57
CA VAL A 77 -13.35 4.66 8.71
C VAL A 77 -13.07 3.80 7.45
N ARG A 78 -14.08 3.59 6.59
CA ARG A 78 -13.97 2.94 5.28
C ARG A 78 -13.31 3.81 4.18
N HIS A 79 -13.11 5.12 4.41
CA HIS A 79 -12.49 6.08 3.48
C HIS A 79 -10.96 6.17 3.58
N TYR A 80 -10.32 5.36 4.42
CA TYR A 80 -8.86 5.21 4.45
C TYR A 80 -8.35 4.39 3.26
N ARG A 81 -8.64 4.89 2.06
CA ARG A 81 -8.31 4.29 0.77
C ARG A 81 -7.43 5.25 0.01
N LEU A 82 -6.20 4.83 -0.26
CA LEU A 82 -5.26 5.61 -1.07
C LEU A 82 -5.11 4.96 -2.43
N ASN A 83 -5.08 5.77 -3.48
CA ASN A 83 -4.64 5.29 -4.79
C ASN A 83 -3.13 4.98 -4.76
N ARG A 84 -2.63 4.29 -5.80
CA ARG A 84 -1.24 3.82 -5.84
C ARG A 84 -0.19 4.91 -5.65
N ASN A 85 -0.41 6.11 -6.19
CA ASN A 85 0.54 7.20 -6.06
C ASN A 85 0.52 7.77 -4.64
N GLN A 86 -0.67 8.00 -4.09
CA GLN A 86 -0.83 8.47 -2.71
C GLN A 86 -0.27 7.50 -1.67
N PHE A 87 -0.35 6.18 -1.94
CA PHE A 87 0.18 5.17 -1.03
C PHE A 87 1.72 5.13 -0.98
N LYS A 88 2.38 5.52 -2.08
CA LYS A 88 3.84 5.50 -2.20
C LYS A 88 4.50 6.70 -1.55
N GLU A 89 3.86 7.86 -1.63
CA GLU A 89 4.34 9.12 -1.06
C GLU A 89 4.30 9.08 0.46
#